data_AF-A0A258BIM4-F1
#
_entry.id   AF-A0A258BIM4-F1
#
_cell.length_a   1.000
_cell.length_b   1.000
_cell.length_c   1.000
_cell.angle_alpha   90.00
_cell.angle_beta   90.00
_cell.angle_gamma   90.00
#
_symmetry.space_group_name_H-M   'P 1'
#
loop_
_entity.id
_entity.type
_entity.pdbx_description
1 polymer ?
#
loop_
_entity_poly.entity_id
_entity_poly.type
_entity_poly.pdbx_seq_one_letter_code
_entity_poly.pdbx_strand_id
1 'polypeptide(L)'
;MAAGVLVLALRPAAVPFVIEANETGEARLVGPATSAYAPSDAQLSWHLARFIEMIRGLPSDAIVVRQNWLRAYDWTTQGGAQVLNAMAKEDDP
;
A
#
# COMPACT_ATOMS: atom_id res chain seq x y z
N MET A 1 -26.99 -13.87 -16.48
CA MET A 1 -25.57 -13.48 -16.68
C MET A 1 -25.02 -12.84 -15.39
N ALA A 2 -24.97 -13.58 -14.27
CA ALA A 2 -24.48 -13.05 -12.98
C ALA A 2 -23.72 -14.10 -12.14
N ALA A 3 -23.97 -15.39 -12.38
CA ALA A 3 -23.25 -16.47 -11.70
C ALA A 3 -21.76 -16.58 -12.11
N GLY A 4 -21.38 -16.15 -13.31
CA GLY A 4 -19.99 -16.26 -13.80
C GLY A 4 -19.00 -15.27 -13.17
N VAL A 5 -19.48 -14.09 -12.73
CA VAL A 5 -18.61 -13.05 -12.13
C VAL A 5 -18.24 -13.39 -10.69
N LEU A 6 -19.16 -13.99 -9.93
CA LEU A 6 -18.87 -14.46 -8.57
C LEU A 6 -17.84 -15.60 -8.55
N VAL A 7 -17.93 -16.55 -9.48
CA VAL A 7 -17.05 -17.74 -9.52
C VAL A 7 -15.60 -17.38 -9.90
N LEU A 8 -15.37 -16.29 -10.64
CA LEU A 8 -14.02 -15.81 -10.91
C LEU A 8 -13.39 -15.11 -9.69
N ALA A 9 -14.19 -14.37 -8.91
CA ALA A 9 -13.72 -13.62 -7.74
C ALA A 9 -13.27 -14.51 -6.57
N LEU A 10 -13.74 -15.76 -6.51
CA LEU A 10 -13.36 -16.73 -5.48
C LEU A 10 -12.15 -17.60 -5.85
N ARG A 11 -11.50 -17.39 -7.00
CA ARG A 11 -10.29 -18.15 -7.33
C ARG A 11 -9.10 -17.60 -6.53
N PRO A 12 -8.44 -18.42 -5.69
CA PRO A 12 -7.22 -17.99 -5.03
C PRO A 12 -6.20 -17.56 -6.09
N ALA A 13 -5.53 -16.43 -5.87
CA ALA A 13 -4.43 -15.99 -6.73
C ALA A 13 -3.41 -17.13 -6.84
N ALA A 14 -3.02 -17.47 -8.06
CA ALA A 14 -2.04 -18.52 -8.30
C ALA A 14 -0.77 -18.20 -7.48
N VAL A 15 -0.41 -19.10 -6.55
CA VAL A 15 0.80 -18.95 -5.75
C VAL A 15 1.99 -19.19 -6.68
N PRO A 16 2.87 -18.19 -6.91
CA PRO A 16 4.04 -18.40 -7.76
C PRO A 16 5.07 -19.25 -7.02
N PHE A 17 5.51 -20.34 -7.66
CA PHE A 17 6.61 -21.18 -7.21
C PHE A 17 7.84 -20.89 -8.08
N VAL A 18 9.00 -20.72 -7.44
CA VAL A 18 10.29 -20.64 -8.13
C VAL A 18 10.99 -21.99 -7.97
N ILE A 19 11.44 -22.55 -9.08
CA ILE A 19 12.23 -23.78 -9.12
C ILE A 19 13.62 -23.38 -9.59
N GLU A 20 14.63 -23.54 -8.73
CA GLU A 20 16.03 -23.40 -9.11
C GLU A 20 16.49 -24.75 -9.69
N ALA A 21 16.93 -24.77 -10.95
CA ALA A 21 17.48 -25.97 -11.59
C ALA A 21 19.01 -25.95 -11.42
N ASN A 22 19.57 -26.98 -10.78
CA ASN A 22 21.02 -27.20 -10.81
C ASN A 22 21.45 -27.72 -12.19
N GLU A 23 22.75 -27.68 -12.50
CA GLU A 23 23.30 -28.10 -13.80
C GLU A 23 22.99 -29.57 -14.17
N THR A 24 22.57 -30.37 -13.18
CA THR A 24 22.18 -31.79 -13.31
C THR A 24 20.66 -32.03 -13.44
N GLY A 25 19.83 -30.98 -13.40
CA GLY A 25 18.38 -31.07 -13.62
C GLY A 25 17.54 -31.58 -12.43
N GLU A 26 18.09 -31.62 -11.21
CA GLU A 26 17.29 -31.90 -10.01
C GLU A 26 16.48 -30.67 -9.62
N ALA A 27 15.16 -30.78 -9.69
CA ALA A 27 14.24 -29.75 -9.21
C ALA A 27 14.14 -29.80 -7.68
N ARG A 28 14.80 -28.87 -6.98
CA ARG A 28 14.61 -28.67 -5.55
C ARG A 28 13.48 -27.66 -5.33
N LEU A 29 12.44 -28.05 -4.61
CA LEU A 29 11.28 -27.17 -4.31
C LEU A 29 11.72 -26.13 -3.26
N VAL A 30 11.89 -24.87 -3.68
CA VAL A 30 12.34 -23.77 -2.81
C VAL A 30 11.15 -22.86 -2.42
N GLY A 31 10.06 -23.45 -1.94
CA GLY A 31 8.93 -22.72 -1.35
C GLY A 31 8.26 -21.65 -2.25
N PRO A 32 7.26 -20.91 -1.72
CA PRO A 32 6.65 -19.79 -2.43
C PRO A 32 7.66 -18.65 -2.62
N ALA A 33 7.61 -18.01 -3.79
CA ALA A 33 8.49 -16.89 -4.13
C ALA A 33 8.03 -15.60 -3.43
N THR A 34 8.36 -15.49 -2.15
CA THR A 34 8.02 -14.32 -1.33
C THR A 34 9.28 -13.68 -0.79
N SER A 35 9.94 -12.85 -1.60
CA SER A 35 10.58 -11.69 -1.00
C SER A 35 9.51 -10.60 -0.95
N ALA A 36 8.90 -10.43 0.23
CA ALA A 36 8.12 -9.23 0.47
C ALA A 36 9.05 -8.02 0.29
N TYR A 37 8.58 -6.99 -0.41
CA TYR A 37 9.36 -5.77 -0.60
C TYR A 37 9.76 -5.20 0.76
N ALA A 38 11.08 -5.12 0.99
CA ALA A 38 11.68 -4.53 2.17
C ALA A 38 12.28 -3.17 1.79
N PRO A 39 11.59 -2.05 2.03
CA PRO A 39 12.14 -0.73 1.75
C PRO A 39 13.38 -0.46 2.61
N SER A 40 14.35 0.24 2.04
CA SER A 40 15.48 0.77 2.82
C SER A 40 15.04 1.88 3.77
N ASP A 41 15.82 2.14 4.82
CA ASP A 41 15.56 3.23 5.78
C ASP A 41 15.44 4.60 5.10
N ALA A 42 16.23 4.84 4.05
CA ALA A 42 16.13 6.06 3.25
C ALA A 42 14.78 6.19 2.54
N GLN A 43 14.24 5.10 2.00
CA GLN A 43 12.92 5.08 1.39
C GLN A 43 11.83 5.28 2.45
N LEU A 44 11.94 4.60 3.59
CA LEU A 44 10.96 4.72 4.67
C LEU A 44 10.91 6.15 5.21
N SER A 45 12.07 6.73 5.53
CA SER A 45 12.18 8.10 6.06
C SER A 45 11.63 9.14 5.09
N TRP A 46 11.90 9.00 3.78
CA TRP A 46 11.36 9.90 2.77
C TRP A 46 9.82 9.87 2.74
N HIS A 47 9.22 8.67 2.72
CA HIS A 47 7.76 8.55 2.71
C HIS A 47 7.15 9.06 4.02
N LEU A 48 7.73 8.72 5.17
CA LEU A 48 7.21 9.22 6.45
C LEU A 48 7.28 10.74 6.55
N ALA A 49 8.41 11.35 6.18
CA ALA A 49 8.57 12.80 6.19
C ALA A 49 7.52 13.46 5.30
N ARG A 50 7.36 12.98 4.06
CA ARG A 50 6.42 13.56 3.11
C ARG A 50 4.97 13.38 3.53
N PHE A 51 4.62 12.25 4.13
CA PHE A 51 3.29 12.03 4.68
C PHE A 51 2.98 13.03 5.81
N ILE A 52 3.92 13.21 6.75
CA ILE A 52 3.77 14.14 7.86
C ILE A 52 3.66 15.59 7.36
N GLU A 53 4.47 15.98 6.39
CA GLU A 53 4.39 17.30 5.75
C GLU A 53 3.00 17.57 5.15
N MET A 54 2.40 16.58 4.49
CA MET A 54 1.08 16.73 3.88
C MET A 54 -0.02 16.94 4.93
N ILE A 55 -0.01 16.16 6.01
CA ILE A 55 -1.09 16.22 7.02
C ILE A 55 -0.90 17.34 8.05
N ARG A 56 0.33 17.81 8.29
CA ARG A 56 0.65 18.86 9.28
C ARG A 56 1.04 20.20 8.67
N GLY A 57 1.14 20.28 7.35
CA GLY A 57 1.46 21.53 6.66
C GLY A 57 0.32 22.54 6.77
N LEU A 58 0.65 23.80 7.08
CA LEU A 58 -0.27 24.94 7.02
C LEU A 58 0.12 25.92 5.89
N PRO A 59 -0.12 25.56 4.60
CA PRO A 59 -0.04 26.52 3.51
C PRO A 59 -1.03 27.68 3.69
N SER A 60 -0.66 28.87 3.22
CA SER A 60 -1.57 30.03 3.21
C SER A 60 -2.73 29.89 2.21
N ASP A 61 -2.61 28.98 1.23
CA ASP A 61 -3.64 28.72 0.21
C ASP A 61 -4.46 27.46 0.59
N ALA A 62 -5.77 27.64 0.77
CA ALA A 62 -6.71 26.58 1.09
C ALA A 62 -6.80 25.48 0.03
N ILE A 63 -6.53 25.79 -1.24
CA ILE A 63 -6.48 24.78 -2.31
C ILE A 63 -5.32 23.82 -2.07
N VAL A 64 -4.16 24.34 -1.66
CA VAL A 64 -2.97 23.54 -1.37
C VAL A 64 -3.18 22.69 -0.13
N VAL A 65 -3.85 23.22 0.91
CA VAL A 65 -4.28 22.43 2.07
C VAL A 65 -5.10 21.24 1.60
N ARG A 66 -6.16 21.45 0.83
CA ARG A 66 -7.00 20.37 0.32
C ARG A 66 -6.23 19.35 -0.52
N GLN A 67 -5.33 19.81 -1.40
CA GLN A 67 -4.51 18.93 -2.23
C GLN A 67 -3.57 18.05 -1.38
N ASN A 68 -2.99 18.60 -0.31
CA ASN A 68 -2.15 17.82 0.60
C ASN A 68 -2.93 16.71 1.28
N TRP A 69 -4.14 17.01 1.76
CA TRP A 69 -5.03 16.01 2.35
C TRP A 69 -5.44 14.92 1.36
N LEU A 70 -5.84 15.30 0.14
CA LEU A 70 -6.17 14.33 -0.92
C LEU A 70 -4.99 13.40 -1.23
N ARG A 71 -3.78 13.94 -1.35
CA ARG A 71 -2.57 13.14 -1.56
C ARG A 71 -2.21 12.25 -0.36
N ALA A 72 -2.52 12.67 0.86
CA ALA A 72 -2.32 11.84 2.04
C ALA A 72 -3.22 10.60 2.02
N TYR A 73 -4.47 10.71 1.55
CA TYR A 73 -5.36 9.55 1.41
C TYR A 73 -4.80 8.48 0.48
N ASP A 74 -4.17 8.89 -0.63
CA ASP A 74 -3.56 7.96 -1.60
C ASP A 74 -2.47 7.08 -0.96
N TRP A 75 -1.89 7.50 0.17
CA TRP A 75 -0.80 6.80 0.86
C TRP A 75 -1.31 5.92 2.02
N THR A 76 -2.61 5.93 2.27
CA THR A 76 -3.22 5.20 3.38
C THR A 76 -4.04 4.02 2.90
N THR A 77 -4.08 2.97 3.72
CA THR A 77 -5.10 1.93 3.59
C THR A 77 -6.46 2.49 4.00
N GLN A 78 -7.53 1.76 3.71
CA GLN A 78 -8.88 2.14 4.15
C GLN A 78 -8.97 2.41 5.66
N GLY A 79 -8.28 1.62 6.49
CA GLY A 79 -8.22 1.85 7.94
C GLY A 79 -7.46 3.13 8.30
N GLY A 80 -6.36 3.43 7.60
CA GLY A 80 -5.62 4.68 7.78
C GLY A 80 -6.44 5.92 7.41
N ALA A 81 -7.21 5.84 6.32
CA ALA A 81 -8.12 6.92 5.91
C ALA A 81 -9.20 7.23 6.97
N GLN A 82 -9.71 6.21 7.67
CA GLN A 82 -10.67 6.41 8.76
C GLN A 82 -10.05 7.16 9.95
N VAL A 83 -8.82 6.80 10.33
CA VAL A 83 -8.09 7.52 11.39
C VAL A 83 -7.83 8.97 10.98
N LEU A 84 -7.42 9.20 9.73
CA LEU A 84 -7.17 10.53 9.21
C LEU A 84 -8.44 11.41 9.22
N ASN A 85 -9.60 10.84 8.88
CA ASN A 85 -10.89 11.53 8.99
C ASN A 85 -11.26 11.89 10.43
N ALA A 86 -10.99 10.98 11.38
CA ALA A 86 -11.25 11.24 12.79
C ALA A 86 -10.39 12.38 13.31
N MET A 87 -9.10 12.39 12.95
CA MET A 87 -8.17 13.48 13.28
C MET A 87 -8.64 14.82 12.73
N ALA A 88 -9.03 14.89 11.45
CA ALA A 88 -9.52 16.12 10.84
C ALA A 88 -10.75 16.70 11.57
N LYS A 89 -11.62 15.82 12.08
CA LYS A 89 -12.85 16.21 12.78
C LYS A 89 -12.60 16.73 14.19
N GLU A 90 -11.51 16.31 14.83
CA GLU A 90 -11.13 16.79 16.16
C GLU A 90 -10.51 18.20 16.09
N ASP A 91 -9.80 18.49 15.02
CA ASP A 91 -9.14 19.78 14.80
C ASP A 91 -10.08 20.88 14.27
N ASP A 92 -11.29 20.55 13.79
CA ASP A 92 -12.29 21.50 13.25
C ASP A 92 -13.72 21.21 13.81
N PRO A 93 -14.17 21.90 14.88
CA PRO A 93 -15.55 21.80 15.40
C PRO A 93 -16.58 22.63 14.62
#